data_AF-A0A5N0T9B1-F1
#
_entry.id   AF-A0A5N0T9B1-F1
#
_cell.length_a   1.000
_cell.length_b   1.000
_cell.length_c   1.000
_cell.angle_alpha   90.00
_cell.angle_beta   90.00
_cell.angle_gamma   90.00
#
_symmetry.space_group_name_H-M   'P 1'
#
loop_
_entity.id
_entity.type
_entity.pdbx_description
1 polymer ?
#
loop_
_entity_poly.entity_id
_entity_poly.type
_entity_poly.pdbx_seq_one_letter_code
_entity_poly.pdbx_strand_id
1 'polypeptide(L)'
;MRKRTLLMPATMVLMMATAHAEEGDGVTAMCLDRYDADACACASKALRGEVSAEDFELYDAIGADYMERLEAGEDMSAAWSAASDTQAERLGVKTSGLLKRTNAIGRAHRAAIKACSGED
;
A
#
# COMPACT_ATOMS: atom_id res chain seq x y z
N MET A 1 -23.17 31.69 -54.62
CA MET A 1 -23.65 31.92 -53.24
C MET A 1 -22.67 31.27 -52.28
N ARG A 2 -22.00 32.05 -51.41
CA ARG A 2 -21.10 31.56 -50.34
C ARG A 2 -21.82 31.67 -49.00
N LYS A 3 -21.49 30.76 -48.06
CA LYS A 3 -21.65 30.76 -46.57
C LYS A 3 -22.34 29.45 -46.13
N ARG A 4 -21.92 28.72 -45.10
CA ARG A 4 -20.88 28.85 -44.07
C ARG A 4 -20.67 27.44 -43.48
N THR A 5 -19.46 26.90 -43.54
CA THR A 5 -19.09 25.73 -42.75
C THR A 5 -18.84 26.21 -41.32
N LEU A 6 -19.68 25.78 -40.38
CA LEU A 6 -19.45 25.98 -38.94
C LEU A 6 -18.44 24.93 -38.48
N LEU A 7 -17.19 25.34 -38.29
CA LEU A 7 -16.21 24.62 -37.48
C LEU A 7 -16.54 24.88 -36.01
N MET A 8 -16.77 23.82 -35.26
CA MET A 8 -16.97 23.82 -33.82
C MET A 8 -15.65 23.37 -33.18
N PRO A 9 -14.95 24.19 -32.38
CA PRO A 9 -13.79 23.74 -31.63
C PRO A 9 -14.30 23.15 -30.31
N ALA A 10 -14.39 21.82 -30.24
CA ALA A 10 -14.58 21.16 -28.96
C ALA A 10 -13.21 21.03 -28.28
N THR A 11 -12.88 22.03 -27.48
CA THR A 11 -11.73 22.04 -26.57
C THR A 11 -11.87 20.86 -25.62
N MET A 12 -11.15 19.78 -25.89
CA MET A 12 -11.10 18.61 -25.03
C MET A 12 -10.27 18.97 -23.80
N VAL A 13 -10.96 19.30 -22.70
CA VAL A 13 -10.35 19.51 -21.40
C VAL A 13 -9.76 18.18 -20.95
N LEU A 14 -8.43 18.08 -20.97
CA LEU A 14 -7.69 16.96 -20.42
C LEU A 14 -7.82 17.03 -18.89
N MET A 15 -8.78 16.27 -18.34
CA MET A 15 -8.81 15.98 -16.91
C MET A 15 -7.55 15.17 -16.58
N MET A 16 -6.51 15.84 -16.09
CA MET A 16 -5.48 15.17 -15.31
C MET A 16 -6.13 14.76 -13.99
N ALA A 17 -6.64 13.53 -13.96
CA ALA A 17 -6.89 12.84 -12.70
C ALA A 17 -5.53 12.60 -12.05
N THR A 18 -5.16 13.46 -11.12
CA THR A 18 -4.10 13.20 -10.17
C THR A 18 -4.60 12.09 -9.25
N ALA A 19 -4.37 10.84 -9.66
CA ALA A 19 -4.45 9.69 -8.79
C ALA A 19 -3.41 9.91 -7.68
N HIS A 20 -3.87 10.54 -6.59
CA HIS A 20 -3.16 10.44 -5.34
C HIS A 20 -3.39 9.00 -4.91
N ALA A 21 -2.38 8.15 -5.07
CA ALA A 21 -2.28 6.98 -4.22
C ALA A 21 -2.32 7.52 -2.79
N GLU A 22 -3.35 7.18 -2.04
CA GLU A 22 -3.43 7.54 -0.63
C GLU A 22 -2.20 6.92 0.05
N GLU A 23 -1.18 7.72 0.35
CA GLU A 23 -0.14 7.34 1.31
C GLU A 23 -0.88 6.94 2.61
N GLY A 24 -0.87 5.66 2.98
CA GLY A 24 -1.58 5.19 4.17
C GLY A 24 -2.45 3.94 4.05
N ASP A 25 -2.51 3.26 2.90
CA ASP A 25 -3.30 2.02 2.75
C ASP A 25 -2.49 0.75 2.45
N GLY A 26 -1.17 0.80 2.54
CA GLY A 26 -0.31 -0.37 2.29
C GLY A 26 -0.62 -1.54 3.23
N VAL A 27 -0.91 -1.26 4.51
CA VAL A 27 -1.32 -2.29 5.47
C VAL A 27 -2.63 -2.97 5.05
N THR A 28 -3.65 -2.19 4.72
CA THR A 28 -4.95 -2.75 4.31
C THR A 28 -4.84 -3.46 2.95
N ALA A 29 -4.11 -2.89 1.99
CA ALA A 29 -3.92 -3.47 0.66
C ALA A 29 -3.25 -4.85 0.73
N MET A 30 -2.23 -5.01 1.58
CA MET A 30 -1.62 -6.33 1.84
C MET A 30 -2.60 -7.36 2.41
N CYS A 31 -3.62 -6.91 3.15
CA CYS A 31 -4.65 -7.77 3.73
C CYS A 31 -5.73 -8.15 2.70
N LEU A 32 -6.18 -7.18 1.89
CA LEU A 32 -7.28 -7.32 0.94
C LEU A 32 -7.02 -8.37 -0.15
N ASP A 33 -5.75 -8.74 -0.39
CA ASP A 33 -5.38 -9.85 -1.27
C ASP A 33 -5.99 -11.20 -0.82
N ARG A 34 -6.29 -11.36 0.47
CA ARG A 34 -6.73 -12.65 1.06
C ARG A 34 -8.01 -12.57 1.88
N TYR A 35 -8.39 -11.39 2.33
CA TYR A 35 -9.47 -11.19 3.30
C TYR A 35 -10.43 -10.12 2.82
N ASP A 36 -11.65 -10.13 3.37
CA ASP A 36 -12.65 -9.12 3.06
C ASP A 36 -12.31 -7.75 3.67
N ALA A 37 -12.98 -6.71 3.16
CA ALA A 37 -12.71 -5.33 3.54
C ALA A 37 -13.00 -5.04 5.02
N ASP A 38 -13.99 -5.70 5.63
CA ASP A 38 -14.34 -5.46 7.03
C ASP A 38 -13.28 -6.06 7.96
N ALA A 39 -12.80 -7.27 7.66
CA ALA A 39 -11.70 -7.91 8.37
C ALA A 39 -10.41 -7.09 8.26
N CYS A 40 -10.08 -6.59 7.07
CA CYS A 40 -8.88 -5.76 6.86
C CYS A 40 -8.98 -4.40 7.54
N ALA A 41 -10.12 -3.72 7.49
CA ALA A 41 -10.33 -2.46 8.21
C ALA A 41 -10.20 -2.65 9.73
N CYS A 42 -10.75 -3.74 10.27
CA CYS A 42 -10.59 -4.13 11.66
C CYS A 42 -9.11 -4.39 12.01
N ALA A 43 -8.40 -5.17 11.20
CA ALA A 43 -7.02 -5.55 11.43
C ALA A 43 -6.07 -4.35 11.36
N SER A 44 -6.21 -3.47 10.36
CA SER A 44 -5.43 -2.24 10.23
C SER A 44 -5.64 -1.32 11.43
N LYS A 45 -6.88 -1.18 11.91
CA LYS A 45 -7.20 -0.39 13.12
C LYS A 45 -6.59 -1.00 14.37
N ALA A 46 -6.69 -2.32 14.54
CA ALA A 46 -6.11 -3.03 15.68
C ALA A 46 -4.58 -2.91 15.69
N LEU A 47 -3.93 -3.08 14.55
CA LEU A 47 -2.48 -2.94 14.40
C LEU A 47 -2.01 -1.53 14.79
N ARG A 48 -2.73 -0.48 14.36
CA ARG A 48 -2.43 0.91 14.72
C ARG A 48 -2.50 1.17 16.24
N GLY A 49 -3.30 0.40 16.98
CA GLY A 49 -3.35 0.47 18.44
C GLY A 49 -2.28 -0.36 19.16
N GLU A 50 -1.64 -1.31 18.46
CA GLU A 50 -0.68 -2.28 19.02
C GLU A 50 0.78 -1.84 18.82
N VAL A 51 1.10 -1.20 17.68
CA VAL A 51 2.47 -0.76 17.36
C VAL A 51 2.63 0.76 17.51
N SER A 52 3.87 1.24 17.51
CA SER A 52 4.13 2.68 17.50
C SER A 52 3.66 3.31 16.17
N ALA A 53 3.38 4.61 16.18
CA ALA A 53 3.00 5.32 14.95
C ALA A 53 4.08 5.22 13.87
N GLU A 54 5.36 5.36 14.25
CA GLU A 54 6.50 5.21 13.34
C GLU A 54 6.60 3.79 12.76
N ASP A 55 6.35 2.76 13.57
CA ASP A 55 6.30 1.37 13.09
C ASP A 55 5.17 1.15 12.09
N PHE A 56 3.98 1.70 12.39
CA PHE A 56 2.83 1.61 11.49
C PHE A 56 3.13 2.29 10.15
N GLU A 57 3.61 3.53 10.17
CA GLU A 57 3.97 4.29 8.97
C GLU A 57 5.05 3.59 8.15
N LEU A 58 6.09 3.05 8.79
CA LEU A 58 7.12 2.27 8.12
C LEU A 58 6.54 1.03 7.43
N TYR A 59 5.74 0.25 8.16
CA TYR A 59 5.17 -0.98 7.64
C TYR A 59 4.14 -0.73 6.54
N ASP A 60 3.39 0.36 6.65
CA ASP A 60 2.47 0.82 5.62
C ASP A 60 3.20 1.23 4.34
N ALA A 61 4.26 2.04 4.45
CA ALA A 61 5.05 2.47 3.30
C ALA A 61 5.74 1.28 2.58
N ILE A 62 6.20 0.27 3.32
CA ILE A 62 6.73 -0.98 2.72
C ILE A 62 5.60 -1.74 2.04
N GLY A 63 4.42 -1.81 2.68
CA GLY A 63 3.25 -2.47 2.12
C GLY A 63 2.81 -1.85 0.80
N ALA A 64 2.78 -0.53 0.69
CA ALA A 64 2.42 0.17 -0.54
C ALA A 64 3.39 -0.15 -1.69
N ASP A 65 4.71 0.03 -1.48
CA ASP A 65 5.75 -0.30 -2.48
C ASP A 65 5.70 -1.79 -2.85
N TYR A 66 5.49 -2.67 -1.87
CA TYR A 66 5.31 -4.10 -2.10
C TYR A 66 4.13 -4.40 -3.04
N MET A 67 2.97 -3.78 -2.83
CA MET A 67 1.80 -3.99 -3.68
C MET A 67 2.02 -3.45 -5.10
N GLU A 68 2.63 -2.27 -5.26
CA GLU A 68 2.99 -1.73 -6.57
C GLU A 68 3.91 -2.68 -7.36
N ARG A 69 4.87 -3.33 -6.68
CA ARG A 69 5.76 -4.31 -7.30
C ARG A 69 5.06 -5.61 -7.69
N LEU A 70 4.13 -6.08 -6.88
CA LEU A 70 3.29 -7.22 -7.23
C LEU A 70 2.45 -6.94 -8.48
N GLU A 71 1.85 -5.75 -8.55
CA GLU A 71 1.10 -5.30 -9.73
C GLU A 71 1.98 -5.22 -10.98
N ALA A 72 3.25 -4.87 -10.82
CA ALA A 72 4.27 -4.90 -11.87
C ALA A 72 4.75 -6.32 -12.26
N GLY A 73 4.30 -7.36 -11.54
CA GLY A 73 4.61 -8.76 -11.82
C GLY A 73 5.86 -9.31 -11.15
N GLU A 74 6.40 -8.62 -10.14
CA GLU A 74 7.50 -9.15 -9.33
C GLU A 74 7.03 -10.33 -8.45
N ASP A 75 7.93 -11.28 -8.18
CA ASP A 75 7.67 -12.34 -7.20
C ASP A 75 7.52 -11.77 -5.79
N MET A 76 6.66 -12.36 -4.97
CA MET A 76 6.37 -11.90 -3.61
C MET A 76 7.62 -11.69 -2.75
N SER A 77 8.58 -12.63 -2.80
CA SER A 77 9.79 -12.52 -1.98
C SER A 77 10.71 -11.41 -2.51
N ALA A 78 10.79 -11.26 -3.83
CA ALA A 78 11.59 -10.22 -4.47
C ALA A 78 10.99 -8.83 -4.18
N ALA A 79 9.68 -8.67 -4.37
CA ALA A 79 8.95 -7.44 -4.13
C ALA A 79 9.10 -6.97 -2.67
N TRP A 80 8.93 -7.88 -1.70
CA TRP A 80 9.06 -7.52 -0.27
C TRP A 80 10.49 -7.11 0.09
N SER A 81 11.47 -7.83 -0.45
CA SER A 81 12.89 -7.53 -0.21
C SER A 81 13.27 -6.17 -0.80
N ALA A 82 12.85 -5.90 -2.04
CA ALA A 82 13.12 -4.63 -2.71
C ALA A 82 12.44 -3.44 -2.02
N ALA A 83 11.16 -3.57 -1.63
CA ALA A 83 10.46 -2.53 -0.87
C ALA A 83 11.13 -2.26 0.49
N SER A 84 11.59 -3.32 1.17
CA SER A 84 12.34 -3.21 2.42
C SER A 84 13.70 -2.54 2.23
N ASP A 85 14.41 -2.83 1.13
CA ASP A 85 15.67 -2.19 0.77
C ASP A 85 15.49 -0.69 0.50
N THR A 86 14.45 -0.30 -0.27
CA THR A 86 14.11 1.11 -0.51
C THR A 86 13.96 1.88 0.81
N GLN A 87 13.20 1.35 1.75
CA GLN A 87 12.96 2.02 3.04
C GLN A 87 14.19 1.99 3.94
N ALA A 88 15.00 0.93 3.89
CA ALA A 88 16.25 0.86 4.62
C ALA A 88 17.24 1.94 4.15
N GLU A 89 17.35 2.14 2.83
CA GLU A 89 18.16 3.20 2.23
C GLU A 89 17.66 4.58 2.65
N ARG A 90 16.35 4.84 2.56
CA ARG A 90 15.73 6.12 2.98
C ARG A 90 16.00 6.46 4.45
N LEU A 91 15.99 5.45 5.32
CA LEU A 91 16.22 5.61 6.76
C LEU A 91 17.70 5.56 7.17
N GLY A 92 18.62 5.26 6.24
CA GLY A 92 20.04 5.10 6.54
C GLY A 92 20.35 3.92 7.47
N VAL A 93 19.52 2.87 7.45
CA VAL A 93 19.68 1.66 8.28
C VAL A 93 20.02 0.45 7.43
N LYS A 94 20.51 -0.63 8.06
CA LYS A 94 20.70 -1.90 7.36
C LYS A 94 19.35 -2.58 7.14
N THR A 95 19.12 -3.10 5.93
CA THR A 95 17.92 -3.89 5.59
C THR A 95 17.67 -5.02 6.59
N SER A 96 18.70 -5.74 7.02
CA SER A 96 18.55 -6.82 7.99
C SER A 96 18.04 -6.36 9.37
N GLY A 97 18.31 -5.12 9.77
CA GLY A 97 17.73 -4.51 10.96
C GLY A 97 16.27 -4.14 10.76
N LEU A 98 15.96 -3.52 9.62
CA LEU A 98 14.60 -3.16 9.23
C LEU A 98 13.70 -4.39 9.09
N LEU A 99 14.18 -5.46 8.46
CA LEU A 99 13.44 -6.72 8.33
C LEU A 99 13.12 -7.36 9.69
N LYS A 100 14.01 -7.26 10.69
CA LYS A 100 13.70 -7.76 12.04
C LYS A 100 12.55 -6.96 12.68
N ARG A 101 12.57 -5.64 12.51
CA ARG A 101 11.51 -4.72 12.97
C ARG A 101 10.19 -5.03 12.28
N THR A 102 10.17 -5.08 10.96
CA THR A 102 8.95 -5.30 10.17
C THR A 102 8.40 -6.72 10.27
N ASN A 103 9.25 -7.73 10.54
CA ASN A 103 8.79 -9.08 10.86
C ASN A 103 7.99 -9.14 12.17
N ALA A 104 8.32 -8.31 13.17
CA ALA A 104 7.52 -8.24 14.39
C ALA A 104 6.16 -7.62 14.11
N ILE A 105 6.12 -6.52 13.35
CA ILE A 105 4.90 -5.84 12.94
C ILE A 105 4.02 -6.78 12.09
N GLY A 106 4.59 -7.49 11.12
CA GLY A 106 3.85 -8.45 10.30
C GLY A 106 3.27 -9.63 11.08
N ARG A 107 3.89 -10.05 12.19
CA ARG A 107 3.28 -11.04 13.09
C ARG A 107 2.08 -10.45 13.83
N ALA A 108 2.20 -9.23 14.34
CA ALA A 108 1.08 -8.54 14.99
C ALA A 108 -0.07 -8.32 13.99
N HIS A 109 0.23 -7.94 12.75
CA HIS A 109 -0.76 -7.77 11.70
C HIS A 109 -1.51 -9.07 11.40
N ARG A 110 -0.80 -10.19 11.22
CA ARG A 110 -1.44 -11.50 11.01
C ARG A 110 -2.30 -11.95 12.20
N ALA A 111 -1.88 -11.65 13.43
CA ALA A 111 -2.69 -11.93 14.62
C ALA A 111 -3.97 -11.08 14.65
N ALA A 112 -3.87 -9.79 14.29
CA ALA A 112 -5.02 -8.90 14.18
C ALA A 112 -5.99 -9.35 13.08
N ILE A 113 -5.49 -9.74 11.90
CA ILE A 113 -6.30 -10.31 10.81
C ILE A 113 -7.06 -11.53 11.32
N LYS A 114 -6.37 -12.48 11.95
CA LYS A 114 -6.99 -13.70 12.49
C LYS A 114 -8.13 -13.38 13.46
N ALA A 115 -7.91 -12.45 14.39
CA ALA A 115 -8.92 -12.03 15.35
C ALA A 115 -10.12 -11.32 14.70
N CYS A 116 -9.90 -10.62 13.58
CA CYS A 116 -10.92 -9.87 12.86
C CYS A 116 -11.68 -10.70 11.81
N SER A 117 -11.05 -11.73 11.21
CA SER A 117 -11.68 -12.60 10.21
C SER A 117 -12.52 -13.72 10.84
N GLY A 118 -12.37 -13.97 12.14
CA GLY A 118 -13.06 -15.06 12.83
C GLY A 118 -12.50 -16.44 12.49
N GLU A 119 -11.29 -16.51 11.92
CA GLU A 119 -10.59 -17.76 11.68
C GLU A 119 -9.87 -18.21 12.98
N ASP A 120 -10.27 -19.35 13.55
CA ASP A 120 -9.65 -19.96 14.75
C ASP A 120 -8.53 -20.96 14.41
#